data_AF-A0A2V9Y0K1-F1
#
_entry.id   AF-A0A2V9Y0K1-F1
#
_cell.length_a   1.000
_cell.length_b   1.000
_cell.length_c   1.000
_cell.angle_alpha   90.00
_cell.angle_beta   90.00
_cell.angle_gamma   90.00
#
_symmetry.space_group_name_H-M   'P 1'
#
loop_
_entity.id
_entity.type
_entity.pdbx_description
1 polymer ?
#
loop_
_entity_poly.entity_id
_entity_poly.type
_entity_poly.pdbx_seq_one_letter_code
_entity_poly.pdbx_strand_id
1 'polypeptide(L)'
;MKGTVEEVRLPPKGSEKEVAHLLVKSGTDSVDVYLCPKSFLDEMGVSFAKGDEIVLTGSKVKPDTADLVLAREVVKRNDTLVLRDEKGNPVWTWHH
;
A
#
# COMPACT_ATOMS: atom_id res chain seq x y z
N MET A 1 7.70 0.68 9.47
CA MET A 1 8.59 1.74 8.96
C MET A 1 7.81 3.05 8.85
N LYS A 2 8.45 4.19 9.08
CA LYS A 2 7.84 5.51 8.80
C LYS A 2 8.36 6.01 7.47
N GLY A 3 7.52 6.68 6.69
CA GLY A 3 7.96 7.25 5.42
C GLY A 3 6.97 8.26 4.86
N THR A 4 7.39 8.91 3.78
CA THR A 4 6.58 9.89 3.06
C THR A 4 6.26 9.36 1.67
N VAL A 5 5.01 9.47 1.26
CA VAL A 5 4.57 9.06 -0.09
C VAL A 5 5.22 9.98 -1.12
N GLU A 6 6.03 9.43 -2.02
CA GLU A 6 6.61 10.16 -3.16
C GLU A 6 5.72 10.09 -4.39
N GLU A 7 5.08 8.93 -4.60
CA GLU A 7 4.25 8.66 -5.76
C GLU A 7 3.13 7.69 -5.38
N VAL A 8 1.96 7.89 -5.98
CA VAL A 8 0.82 6.97 -5.89
C VAL A 8 0.61 6.38 -7.28
N ARG A 9 0.80 5.07 -7.39
CA ARG A 9 0.66 4.32 -8.65
C ARG A 9 -0.66 3.57 -8.61
N LEU A 10 -1.68 4.20 -9.20
CA LEU A 10 -3.00 3.61 -9.34
C LEU A 10 -3.11 2.85 -10.66
N PRO A 11 -3.89 1.76 -10.70
CA PRO A 11 -4.20 1.12 -11.96
C PRO A 11 -5.00 2.05 -12.89
N PRO A 12 -4.98 1.79 -14.20
CA PRO A 12 -5.78 2.54 -15.16
C PRO A 12 -7.28 2.53 -14.83
N LYS A 13 -8.00 3.54 -15.33
CA LYS A 13 -9.47 3.58 -15.22
C LYS A 13 -10.08 2.35 -15.91
N GLY A 14 -10.99 1.66 -15.22
CA GLY A 14 -11.57 0.38 -15.66
C GLY A 14 -10.82 -0.87 -15.19
N SER A 15 -9.64 -0.70 -14.56
CA SER A 15 -8.83 -1.76 -13.94
C SER A 15 -8.84 -1.65 -12.42
N GLU A 16 -9.95 -1.23 -11.79
CA GLU A 16 -9.99 -0.97 -10.35
C GLU A 16 -9.74 -2.22 -9.49
N LYS A 17 -9.91 -3.42 -10.07
CA LYS A 17 -9.56 -4.70 -9.43
C LYS A 17 -8.04 -4.96 -9.36
N GLU A 18 -7.25 -4.22 -10.13
CA GLU A 18 -5.79 -4.30 -10.08
C GLU A 18 -5.22 -3.55 -8.88
N VAL A 19 -3.96 -3.85 -8.58
CA VAL A 19 -3.28 -3.44 -7.35
C VAL A 19 -2.84 -1.98 -7.43
N ALA A 20 -3.12 -1.23 -6.38
CA ALA A 20 -2.51 0.07 -6.12
C ALA A 20 -1.16 -0.08 -5.40
N HIS A 21 -0.18 0.68 -5.85
CA HIS A 21 1.16 0.75 -5.26
C HIS A 21 1.46 2.15 -4.73
N LEU A 22 2.30 2.24 -3.71
CA LEU A 22 2.90 3.50 -3.25
C LEU A 22 4.41 3.43 -3.39
N LEU A 23 5.01 4.47 -3.94
CA LEU A 23 6.44 4.71 -3.75
C LEU A 23 6.62 5.52 -2.48
N VAL A 24 7.30 4.95 -1.49
CA VAL A 24 7.47 5.56 -0.17
C VAL A 24 8.94 5.82 0.09
N LYS A 25 9.27 7.07 0.41
CA LYS A 25 10.61 7.44 0.87
C LYS A 25 10.76 7.16 2.35
N SER A 26 11.79 6.42 2.69
CA SER A 26 12.17 6.11 4.07
C SER A 26 13.67 6.37 4.24
N GLY A 27 14.02 7.56 4.72
CA GLY A 27 15.41 7.99 4.81
C GLY A 27 15.94 8.41 3.44
N THR A 28 17.01 7.76 2.99
CA THR A 28 17.64 8.00 1.67
C THR A 28 17.05 7.14 0.56
N ASP A 29 16.35 6.07 0.92
CA ASP A 29 15.87 5.06 -0.02
C ASP A 29 14.37 5.22 -0.28
N SER A 30 13.95 4.82 -1.48
CA SER A 30 12.55 4.72 -1.87
C SER A 30 12.18 3.25 -2.05
N VAL A 31 11.02 2.87 -1.52
CA VAL A 31 10.56 1.48 -1.49
C VAL A 31 9.21 1.39 -2.18
N ASP A 32 9.03 0.40 -3.05
CA ASP A 32 7.74 0.12 -3.66
C ASP A 32 6.89 -0.65 -2.66
N VAL A 33 5.67 -0.17 -2.40
CA VAL A 33 4.75 -0.75 -1.44
C VAL A 33 3.53 -1.28 -2.17
N TYR A 34 3.35 -2.59 -2.11
CA TYR A 34 2.15 -3.28 -2.57
C TYR A 34 1.04 -3.12 -1.53
N LEU A 35 -0.04 -2.41 -1.89
CA LEU A 35 -1.19 -2.21 -1.00
C LEU A 35 -2.26 -3.30 -1.20
N CYS A 36 -3.23 -3.02 -2.06
CA CYS A 36 -4.45 -3.76 -2.30
C CYS A 36 -5.06 -3.31 -3.62
N PRO A 37 -6.13 -3.97 -4.11
CA PRO A 37 -6.91 -3.47 -5.22
C PRO A 37 -7.38 -2.03 -4.99
N LYS A 38 -7.41 -1.23 -6.07
CA LYS A 38 -7.92 0.14 -6.00
C LYS A 38 -9.39 0.19 -5.55
N SER A 39 -10.21 -0.77 -5.98
CA SER A 39 -11.62 -0.86 -5.58
C SER A 39 -11.78 -0.93 -4.06
N PHE A 40 -10.90 -1.66 -3.37
CA PHE A 40 -10.92 -1.75 -1.91
C PHE A 40 -10.55 -0.43 -1.23
N LEU A 41 -9.61 0.34 -1.78
CA LEU A 41 -9.30 1.68 -1.28
C LEU A 41 -10.51 2.61 -1.40
N ASP A 42 -11.17 2.57 -2.55
CA ASP A 42 -12.35 3.37 -2.84
C ASP A 42 -13.52 2.99 -1.91
N GLU A 43 -13.73 1.69 -1.65
CA GLU A 43 -14.74 1.19 -0.69
C GLU A 43 -14.47 1.62 0.75
N MET A 44 -13.20 1.61 1.17
CA MET A 44 -12.79 2.06 2.50
C MET A 44 -12.74 3.59 2.63
N GLY A 45 -12.93 4.33 1.53
CA GLY A 45 -12.83 5.79 1.49
C GLY A 45 -11.41 6.31 1.74
N VAL A 46 -10.38 5.48 1.54
CA VAL A 46 -8.98 5.83 1.79
C VAL A 46 -8.32 6.29 0.50
N SER A 47 -7.60 7.41 0.57
CA SER A 47 -6.76 7.90 -0.52
C SER A 47 -5.41 8.38 0.00
N PHE A 48 -4.41 8.25 -0.87
CA PHE A 48 -3.04 8.69 -0.64
C PHE A 48 -2.68 9.77 -1.64
N ALA A 49 -1.79 10.68 -1.24
CA ALA A 49 -1.24 11.72 -2.08
C ALA A 49 0.27 11.86 -1.80
N LYS A 50 0.99 12.41 -2.77
CA LYS A 50 2.40 12.77 -2.59
C LYS A 50 2.54 13.75 -1.42
N GLY A 51 3.48 13.48 -0.53
CA GLY A 51 3.73 14.25 0.68
C GLY A 51 2.99 13.72 1.92
N ASP A 52 2.10 12.73 1.79
CA ASP A 52 1.48 12.11 2.96
C ASP A 52 2.52 11.37 3.80
N GLU A 53 2.52 11.65 5.10
CA GLU A 53 3.29 10.89 6.08
C GLU A 53 2.50 9.67 6.52
N ILE A 54 3.13 8.49 6.40
CA ILE A 54 2.52 7.22 6.76
C ILE A 54 3.45 6.37 7.61
N VAL A 55 2.87 5.53 8.45
CA VAL A 55 3.56 4.45 9.14
C VAL A 55 3.06 3.13 8.56
N LEU A 56 3.98 2.33 8.05
CA LEU A 56 3.68 1.09 7.37
C LEU A 56 4.21 -0.13 8.13
N THR A 57 3.36 -1.14 8.28
CA THR A 57 3.74 -2.46 8.76
C THR A 57 3.58 -3.44 7.61
N GLY A 58 4.61 -4.22 7.32
CA GLY A 58 4.62 -5.13 6.19
C GLY A 58 5.90 -5.94 6.11
N SER A 59 5.96 -6.81 5.13
CA SER A 59 7.09 -7.71 4.90
C SER A 59 7.83 -7.30 3.63
N LYS A 60 9.16 -7.18 3.72
CA LYS A 60 9.99 -7.01 2.51
C LYS A 60 9.95 -8.29 1.69
N VAL A 61 9.55 -8.16 0.44
CA VAL A 61 9.59 -9.21 -0.58
C VAL A 61 10.69 -8.79 -1.56
N LYS A 62 11.67 -9.67 -1.79
CA LYS A 62 12.67 -9.44 -2.82
C LYS A 62 12.31 -10.26 -4.06
N PRO A 63 11.61 -9.70 -5.05
CA PRO A 63 11.82 -10.11 -6.43
C PRO A 63 13.12 -9.46 -6.92
N ASP A 64 13.91 -10.16 -7.73
CA ASP A 64 15.32 -9.93 -8.09
C ASP A 64 15.76 -8.51 -8.55
N THR A 65 14.90 -7.49 -8.59
CA THR A 65 15.20 -6.19 -9.21
C THR A 65 14.76 -4.94 -8.44
N ALA A 66 13.93 -5.04 -7.38
CA ALA A 66 13.56 -3.89 -6.55
C ALA A 66 13.07 -4.30 -5.14
N ASP A 67 13.39 -3.48 -4.14
CA ASP A 67 12.85 -3.64 -2.78
C ASP A 67 11.33 -3.37 -2.80
N LEU A 68 10.54 -4.44 -2.78
CA LEU A 68 9.09 -4.41 -2.66
C LEU A 68 8.69 -4.70 -1.21
N VAL A 69 7.72 -3.99 -0.67
CA VAL A 69 7.12 -4.29 0.63
C VAL A 69 5.66 -4.66 0.43
N LEU A 70 5.31 -5.85 0.90
CA LEU A 70 3.92 -6.27 1.01
C LEU A 70 3.31 -5.67 2.27
N ALA A 71 2.43 -4.70 2.10
CA ALA A 71 1.80 -4.01 3.23
C ALA A 71 0.79 -4.92 3.94
N ARG A 72 0.91 -5.01 5.26
CA ARG A 72 -0.10 -5.58 6.17
C ARG A 72 -1.01 -4.48 6.69
N GLU A 73 -0.45 -3.34 7.06
CA GLU A 73 -1.17 -2.22 7.66
C GLU A 73 -0.51 -0.90 7.27
N VAL A 74 -1.33 0.12 7.02
CA VAL A 74 -0.88 1.49 6.77
C VAL A 74 -1.63 2.44 7.70
N VAL A 75 -0.89 3.19 8.50
CA VAL A 75 -1.42 4.24 9.36
C VAL A 75 -1.11 5.58 8.72
N LYS A 76 -2.15 6.37 8.44
CA LYS A 76 -2.05 7.74 7.94
C LYS A 76 -2.76 8.65 8.92
N ARG A 77 -2.00 9.54 9.59
CA ARG A 77 -2.51 10.42 10.65
C ARG A 77 -3.19 9.61 11.78
N ASN A 78 -4.52 9.57 11.79
CA ASN A 78 -5.35 8.88 12.78
C ASN A 78 -6.08 7.67 12.19
N ASP A 79 -5.97 7.44 10.87
CA ASP A 79 -6.64 6.35 10.18
C ASP A 79 -5.69 5.17 10.06
N THR A 80 -6.19 3.98 10.44
CA THR A 80 -5.47 2.71 10.30
C THR A 80 -6.17 1.87 9.25
N LEU A 81 -5.49 1.63 8.13
CA LEU A 81 -5.94 0.74 7.07
C LEU A 81 -5.25 -0.62 7.22
N VAL A 82 -5.99 -1.61 7.68
CA VAL A 82 -5.54 -3.01 7.73
C VAL A 82 -5.79 -3.66 6.38
N LEU A 83 -4.73 -4.13 5.74
CA LEU A 83 -4.76 -4.76 4.42
C LEU A 83 -4.68 -6.28 4.52
N ARG A 84 -3.96 -6.80 5.52
CA ARG A 84 -3.76 -8.23 5.70
C ARG A 84 -3.94 -8.63 7.15
N ASP A 85 -4.45 -9.84 7.36
CA ASP A 85 -4.52 -10.44 8.68
C ASP A 85 -3.12 -10.83 9.19
N GLU A 86 -3.05 -11.36 10.41
CA GLU A 86 -1.79 -11.79 11.03
C GLU A 86 -1.09 -12.94 10.29
N LYS A 87 -1.84 -13.70 9.49
CA LYS A 87 -1.33 -14.80 8.65
C LYS A 87 -0.88 -14.31 7.28
N GLY A 88 -1.08 -13.03 6.96
CA GLY A 88 -0.74 -12.42 5.67
C GLY A 88 -1.84 -12.54 4.61
N ASN A 89 -3.02 -13.07 4.95
CA ASN A 89 -4.13 -13.16 4.00
C ASN A 89 -4.71 -11.76 3.75
N PRO A 90 -5.02 -11.41 2.49
CA PRO A 90 -5.74 -10.18 2.21
C PRO A 90 -7.11 -10.15 2.89
N VAL A 91 -7.49 -9.01 3.48
CA VAL A 91 -8.81 -8.87 4.13
C VAL A 91 -9.96 -8.71 3.13
N TRP A 92 -9.65 -8.42 1.86
CA TRP A 92 -10.62 -8.26 0.77
C TRP A 92 -10.99 -9.60 0.09
N THR A 93 -11.23 -10.65 0.88
CA THR A 93 -11.49 -12.02 0.37
C THR A 93 -12.73 -12.16 -0.52
N TRP A 94 -13.61 -11.15 -0.57
CA TRP A 94 -14.83 -11.16 -1.38
C TRP A 94 -14.62 -10.60 -2.79
N HIS A 95 -13.44 -10.01 -3.07
CA HIS A 95 -13.04 -9.57 -4.41
C HIS A 95 -12.36 -10.74 -5.15
N HIS A 96 -13.16 -11.60 -5.76
CA HIS A 96 -12.71 -12.61 -6.73
C HIS A 96 -13.26 -12.26 -8.12
#